data_AF-A0A6H5K471-F1
#
_entry.id   AF-A0A6H5K471-F1
#
_cell.length_a   1.000
_cell.length_b   1.000
_cell.length_c   1.000
_cell.angle_alpha   90.00
_cell.angle_beta   90.00
_cell.angle_gamma   90.00
#
_symmetry.space_group_name_H-M   'P 1'
#
loop_
_entity.id
_entity.type
_entity.pdbx_description
1 polymer ?
#
loop_
_entity_poly.entity_id
_entity_poly.type
_entity_poly.pdbx_seq_one_letter_code
_entity_poly.pdbx_strand_id
1 'polypeptide(L)'
;MEYMLHRFDRLRYVEIKHGRISMLAVAGHLVQQNFRLPGMLSTSANLSFADMPNGLAALSKIPALGLFQIIAFIGFLELGVMKQKEGSFPGDMTLAGEPYAWTKFSDEVKEQKRVSPAF
;
A
#
# COMPACT_ATOMS: atom_id res chain seq x y z
N MET A 1 -15.19 27.42 -9.87
CA MET A 1 -13.99 26.81 -10.50
C MET A 1 -13.17 26.04 -9.47
N GLU A 2 -12.93 26.63 -8.30
CA GLU A 2 -12.23 26.01 -7.15
C GLU A 2 -12.82 24.66 -6.69
N TYR A 3 -14.16 24.53 -6.60
CA TYR A 3 -14.83 23.26 -6.26
C TYR A 3 -14.50 22.10 -7.21
N MET A 4 -14.33 22.38 -8.51
CA MET A 4 -14.00 21.35 -9.49
C MET A 4 -12.54 20.87 -9.35
N LEU A 5 -11.62 21.79 -9.02
CA LEU A 5 -10.22 21.46 -8.75
C LEU A 5 -10.08 20.59 -7.49
N HIS A 6 -10.72 20.97 -6.39
CA HIS A 6 -10.71 20.16 -5.15
C HIS A 6 -11.28 18.76 -5.36
N ARG A 7 -12.32 18.61 -6.18
CA ARG A 7 -12.90 17.31 -6.52
C ARG A 7 -11.92 16.46 -7.33
N PHE A 8 -11.26 17.05 -8.32
CA PHE A 8 -10.28 16.36 -9.15
C PHE A 8 -9.06 15.90 -8.36
N ASP A 9 -8.49 16.77 -7.52
CA ASP A 9 -7.34 16.43 -6.68
C ASP A 9 -7.64 15.30 -5.70
N ARG A 10 -8.85 15.31 -5.12
CA ARG A 10 -9.33 14.22 -4.27
C ARG A 10 -9.45 12.91 -5.05
N LEU A 11 -10.03 12.94 -6.25
CA LEU A 11 -10.20 11.74 -7.07
C LEU A 11 -8.85 11.15 -7.46
N ARG A 12 -7.89 11.98 -7.89
CA ARG A 12 -6.52 11.55 -8.21
C ARG A 12 -5.79 10.97 -7.01
N TYR A 13 -5.93 11.59 -5.84
CA TYR A 13 -5.37 11.05 -4.60
C TYR A 13 -5.94 9.67 -4.25
N VAL A 14 -7.27 9.52 -4.33
CA VAL A 14 -7.96 8.26 -4.07
C VAL A 14 -7.55 7.19 -5.07
N GLU A 15 -7.48 7.52 -6.36
CA GLU A 15 -7.04 6.61 -7.42
C GLU A 15 -5.62 6.08 -7.17
N ILE A 16 -4.67 6.98 -6.87
CA ILE A 16 -3.28 6.60 -6.60
C ILE A 16 -3.19 5.71 -5.34
N LYS A 17 -3.96 6.03 -4.28
CA LYS A 17 -3.99 5.21 -3.06
C LYS A 17 -4.49 3.80 -3.36
N HIS A 18 -5.58 3.65 -4.11
CA HIS A 18 -6.09 2.33 -4.51
C HIS A 18 -5.12 1.61 -5.44
N GLY A 19 -4.51 2.30 -6.41
CA GLY A 19 -3.51 1.73 -7.31
C GLY A 19 -2.31 1.13 -6.55
N ARG A 20 -1.79 1.84 -5.54
CA ARG A 20 -0.69 1.32 -4.70
C ARG A 20 -1.09 0.10 -3.88
N ILE A 21 -2.29 0.10 -3.31
CA ILE A 21 -2.83 -1.06 -2.59
C ILE A 21 -2.92 -2.26 -3.53
N SER A 22 -3.45 -2.07 -4.75
CA SER A 22 -3.55 -3.12 -5.77
C SER A 22 -2.19 -3.65 -6.23
N MET A 23 -1.20 -2.78 -6.45
CA MET A 23 0.16 -3.20 -6.82
C MET A 23 0.78 -4.12 -5.75
N LEU A 24 0.68 -3.73 -4.48
CA LEU A 24 1.17 -4.54 -3.36
C LEU A 24 0.37 -5.84 -3.19
N ALA A 25 -0.94 -5.79 -3.40
CA ALA A 25 -1.79 -6.98 -3.31
C ALA A 25 -1.45 -8.01 -4.40
N VAL A 26 -1.25 -7.58 -5.64
CA VAL A 26 -0.88 -8.47 -6.76
C VAL A 26 0.52 -9.03 -6.55
N ALA A 27 1.51 -8.19 -6.25
CA ALA A 27 2.87 -8.65 -5.99
C ALA A 27 2.92 -9.62 -4.79
N GLY A 28 2.21 -9.29 -3.70
CA GLY A 28 2.08 -10.15 -2.54
C GLY A 28 1.42 -11.49 -2.86
N HIS A 29 0.36 -11.49 -3.67
CA HIS A 29 -0.32 -12.73 -4.06
C HIS A 29 0.58 -13.65 -4.90
N LEU A 30 1.34 -13.09 -5.85
CA LEU A 30 2.29 -13.85 -6.66
C LEU A 30 3.42 -14.44 -5.80
N VAL A 31 3.93 -13.68 -4.83
CA VAL A 31 4.97 -14.18 -3.91
C VAL A 31 4.40 -15.29 -3.02
N GLN A 32 3.19 -15.14 -2.48
CA GLN A 32 2.54 -16.16 -1.64
C GLN A 32 2.33 -17.50 -2.36
N GLN A 33 2.16 -17.49 -3.69
CA GLN A 33 2.04 -18.71 -4.48
C GLN A 33 3.36 -19.48 -4.58
N ASN A 34 4.51 -18.79 -4.58
CA ASN A 34 5.81 -19.38 -4.86
C ASN A 34 6.69 -19.55 -3.62
N PHE A 35 6.51 -18.72 -2.60
CA PHE A 35 7.35 -18.68 -1.40
C PHE A 35 6.51 -18.58 -0.13
N ARG A 36 6.83 -19.44 0.83
CA ARG A 36 6.32 -19.38 2.20
C ARG A 36 7.45 -19.14 3.17
N LEU A 37 7.21 -18.28 4.16
CA LEU A 37 8.18 -18.03 5.22
C LEU A 37 8.30 -19.27 6.11
N PRO A 38 9.51 -19.73 6.43
CA PRO A 38 9.69 -20.82 7.39
C PRO A 38 9.37 -20.32 8.81
N GLY A 39 8.47 -21.00 9.52
CA GLY A 39 8.15 -20.69 10.92
C GLY A 39 6.68 -20.88 11.28
N MET A 40 6.37 -20.58 12.54
CA MET A 40 4.99 -20.59 13.04
C MET A 40 4.38 -19.20 12.96
N LEU A 41 3.19 -19.10 12.36
CA LEU A 41 2.38 -17.88 12.31
C LEU A 41 1.84 -17.52 13.69
N SER A 42 1.51 -18.52 14.51
CA SER A 42 1.09 -18.31 15.90
C SER A 42 1.43 -19.52 16.74
N THR A 43 2.32 -19.33 17.72
CA THR A 43 2.70 -20.36 18.69
C THR A 43 1.51 -20.81 19.54
N SER A 44 0.55 -19.91 19.80
CA SER A 44 -0.65 -20.19 20.59
C SER A 44 -1.73 -20.97 19.81
N ALA A 45 -1.69 -20.93 18.47
CA ALA A 45 -2.63 -21.65 17.61
C ALA A 45 -2.00 -22.85 16.88
N ASN A 46 -0.71 -23.13 17.11
CA ASN A 46 0.07 -24.15 16.38
C ASN A 46 -0.11 -24.09 14.86
N LEU A 47 -0.20 -22.89 14.30
CA LEU A 47 -0.37 -22.67 12.86
C LEU A 47 0.98 -22.34 12.23
N SER A 48 1.44 -23.17 11.30
CA SER A 48 2.60 -22.89 10.46
C SER A 48 2.20 -21.98 9.30
N PHE A 49 3.13 -21.14 8.84
CA PHE A 49 2.96 -20.41 7.57
C PHE A 49 2.83 -21.38 6.37
N ALA A 50 3.35 -22.60 6.50
CA ALA A 50 3.20 -23.68 5.51
C ALA A 50 1.74 -24.11 5.30
N ASP A 51 0.94 -24.11 6.37
CA ASP A 51 -0.43 -24.63 6.38
C ASP A 51 -1.47 -23.59 5.93
N MET A 52 -1.02 -22.37 5.60
CA MET A 52 -1.90 -21.30 5.16
C MET A 52 -2.30 -21.50 3.69
N PRO A 53 -3.61 -21.63 3.39
CA PRO A 53 -4.08 -21.66 2.02
C PRO A 53 -3.87 -20.31 1.34
N ASN A 54 -3.76 -20.31 0.01
CA ASN A 54 -3.54 -19.09 -0.75
C ASN A 54 -4.87 -18.33 -0.98
N GLY A 55 -4.78 -17.01 -1.17
CA GLY A 55 -5.92 -16.17 -1.55
C GLY A 55 -6.94 -15.97 -0.44
N LEU A 56 -8.22 -15.87 -0.79
CA LEU A 56 -9.31 -15.53 0.15
C LEU A 56 -9.49 -16.55 1.28
N ALA A 57 -9.08 -17.80 1.06
CA ALA A 57 -9.12 -18.85 2.09
C ALA A 57 -8.11 -18.61 3.22
N ALA A 58 -7.08 -17.78 3.01
CA ALA A 58 -6.15 -17.39 4.07
C ALA A 58 -6.87 -16.58 5.16
N LEU A 59 -7.82 -15.73 4.75
CA LEU A 59 -8.46 -14.77 5.65
C LEU A 59 -9.29 -15.46 6.74
N SER A 60 -9.88 -16.62 6.45
CA SER A 60 -10.65 -17.41 7.41
C SER A 60 -9.79 -18.29 8.33
N LYS A 61 -8.52 -18.53 7.97
CA LYS A 61 -7.57 -19.34 8.73
C LYS A 61 -6.70 -18.53 9.68
N ILE A 62 -6.57 -17.22 9.47
CA ILE A 62 -5.82 -16.34 10.37
C ILE A 62 -6.60 -16.17 11.68
N PRO A 63 -5.96 -16.30 12.86
CA PRO A 63 -6.62 -16.08 14.13
C PRO A 63 -7.15 -14.64 14.24
N ALA A 64 -8.32 -14.47 14.86
CA ALA A 64 -9.02 -13.17 14.92
C ALA A 64 -8.17 -12.04 15.53
N LEU A 65 -7.35 -12.36 16.55
CA LEU A 65 -6.40 -11.42 17.16
C LEU A 65 -5.32 -10.97 16.18
N GLY A 66 -4.85 -11.86 15.28
CA GLY A 66 -3.89 -11.52 14.24
C GLY A 66 -4.49 -10.59 13.19
N LEU A 67 -5.73 -10.85 12.76
CA LEU A 67 -6.45 -9.93 11.86
C LEU A 67 -6.66 -8.56 12.50
N PHE A 68 -7.01 -8.52 13.78
CA PHE A 68 -7.15 -7.26 14.52
C PHE A 68 -5.85 -6.45 14.54
N GLN A 69 -4.71 -7.09 14.80
CA GLN A 69 -3.39 -6.43 14.76
C GLN A 69 -3.08 -5.84 13.38
N ILE A 70 -3.36 -6.58 12.30
CA ILE A 70 -3.15 -6.12 10.92
C ILE A 70 -4.03 -4.90 10.64
N ILE A 71 -5.32 -4.95 10.96
CA ILE A 71 -6.26 -3.84 10.74
C ILE A 71 -5.89 -2.62 11.58
N ALA A 72 -5.53 -2.82 12.86
CA ALA A 72 -5.09 -1.75 13.74
C ALA A 72 -3.81 -1.08 13.23
N PHE A 73 -2.86 -1.86 12.70
CA PHE A 73 -1.64 -1.33 12.10
C PHE A 73 -1.92 -0.54 10.81
N ILE A 74 -2.79 -1.05 9.93
CA ILE A 74 -3.22 -0.32 8.73
C ILE A 74 -3.90 1.00 9.12
N GLY A 75 -4.80 0.98 10.10
CA GLY A 75 -5.46 2.17 10.61
C GLY A 75 -4.49 3.18 11.22
N PHE A 76 -3.50 2.72 11.99
CA PHE A 76 -2.43 3.58 12.51
C PHE A 76 -1.63 4.25 11.39
N LEU A 77 -1.23 3.49 10.36
CA LEU A 77 -0.50 4.02 9.22
C LEU A 77 -1.32 5.05 8.42
N GLU A 78 -2.61 4.79 8.22
CA GLU A 78 -3.48 5.71 7.47
C GLU A 78 -3.78 7.01 8.25
N LEU A 79 -3.92 6.93 9.57
CA LEU A 79 -4.26 8.10 10.41
C LEU A 79 -3.04 8.93 10.83
N GLY A 80 -1.89 8.28 11.04
CA GLY A 80 -0.69 8.91 11.58
C GLY A 80 0.40 9.21 10.56
N VAL A 81 0.62 8.33 9.58
CA VAL A 81 1.85 8.31 8.76
C VAL A 81 1.59 8.70 7.30
N MET A 82 0.53 8.18 6.69
CA MET A 82 0.21 8.38 5.27
C MET A 82 -0.80 9.51 5.06
N LYS A 83 -0.55 10.67 5.68
CA LYS A 83 -1.32 11.89 5.40
C LYS A 83 -0.64 12.69 4.29
N GLN A 84 -1.44 13.20 3.36
CA GLN A 84 -0.96 14.12 2.34
C GLN A 84 -0.55 15.43 3.01
N LYS A 85 0.69 15.87 2.77
CA LYS A 85 1.20 17.15 3.27
C LYS A 85 0.57 18.29 2.47
N GLU A 86 0.18 19.37 3.15
CA GLU A 86 -0.31 20.57 2.47
C GLU A 86 0.81 21.13 1.55
N GLY A 87 0.50 21.29 0.26
CA GLY A 87 1.45 21.76 -0.76
C GLY A 87 2.22 20.66 -1.51
N SER A 88 2.03 19.37 -1.20
CA SER A 88 2.59 18.27 -2.00
C SER A 88 1.60 17.77 -3.06
N PHE A 89 2.13 17.19 -4.14
CA PHE A 89 1.31 16.62 -5.21
C PHE A 89 0.39 15.49 -4.69
N PRO A 90 -0.80 15.29 -5.29
CA PRO A 90 -1.69 14.19 -4.95
C PRO A 90 -0.97 12.83 -4.98
N GLY A 91 -0.91 12.16 -3.84
CA GLY A 91 -0.28 10.83 -3.70
C GLY A 91 1.16 10.83 -3.18
N ASP A 92 1.71 11.97 -2.77
CA ASP A 92 2.95 12.00 -1.97
C ASP A 92 2.66 11.51 -0.53
N MET A 93 3.29 10.40 -0.14
CA MET A 93 3.12 9.75 1.17
C MET A 93 4.48 9.58 1.87
N THR A 94 5.40 10.52 1.62
CA THR A 94 6.74 10.50 2.20
C THR A 94 6.72 10.82 3.69
N LEU A 95 7.20 9.90 4.51
CA LEU A 95 7.11 9.99 5.98
C LEU A 95 8.12 10.98 6.59
N ALA A 96 9.30 11.12 5.97
CA ALA A 96 10.27 12.19 6.23
C ALA A 96 11.41 12.11 5.21
N GLY A 97 11.87 13.25 4.69
CA GLY A 97 12.99 13.35 3.74
C GLY A 97 12.58 13.20 2.27
N GLU A 98 13.58 13.29 1.38
CA GLU A 98 13.41 13.07 -0.06
C GLU A 98 13.71 11.60 -0.41
N PRO A 99 12.71 10.79 -0.78
CA PRO A 99 13.00 9.45 -1.28
C PRO A 99 13.83 9.59 -2.57
N TYR A 100 15.00 8.95 -2.59
CA TYR A 100 15.85 8.82 -3.77
C TYR A 100 16.31 10.15 -4.42
N ALA A 101 16.50 11.21 -3.62
CA ALA A 101 16.91 12.53 -4.11
C ALA A 101 16.02 13.02 -5.27
N TRP A 102 14.70 12.94 -5.08
CA TRP A 102 13.69 13.26 -6.07
C TRP A 102 13.85 14.66 -6.71
N THR A 103 14.48 15.59 -6.00
CA THR A 103 14.83 16.93 -6.51
C THR A 103 15.85 16.92 -7.65
N LYS A 104 16.66 15.87 -7.81
CA LYS A 104 17.70 15.76 -8.85
C LYS A 104 17.18 15.31 -10.21
N PHE A 105 15.94 14.83 -10.31
CA PHE A 105 15.37 14.44 -11.61
C PHE A 105 14.91 15.67 -12.40
N SER A 106 15.06 15.63 -13.73
CA SER A 106 14.44 16.60 -14.63
C SER A 106 12.92 16.50 -14.57
N ASP A 107 12.22 17.59 -14.85
CA ASP A 107 10.77 17.65 -14.73
C ASP A 107 10.06 16.70 -15.70
N GLU A 108 10.65 16.46 -16.87
CA GLU A 108 10.22 15.45 -17.85
C GLU A 108 10.25 14.02 -17.29
N VAL A 109 11.32 13.66 -16.56
CA VAL A 109 11.46 12.32 -15.95
C VAL A 109 10.50 12.14 -14.79
N LYS A 110 10.25 13.22 -14.02
CA LYS A 110 9.25 13.20 -12.96
C LYS A 110 7.85 12.98 -13.52
N GLU A 111 7.53 13.63 -14.64
CA GLU A 111 6.24 13.45 -15.31
C GLU A 111 6.11 12.04 -15.87
N GLN A 112 7.08 11.55 -16.65
CA GLN A 112 7.07 10.17 -17.17
C GLN A 112 6.88 9.11 -16.09
N LYS A 113 7.58 9.22 -14.96
CA LYS A 113 7.45 8.24 -13.86
C LYS A 113 6.12 8.33 -13.12
N ARG A 114 5.36 9.42 -13.31
CA ARG A 114 4.05 9.66 -12.69
C ARG A 114 2.88 9.30 -13.60
N VAL A 115 3.05 9.34 -14.92
CA VAL A 115 2.01 8.92 -15.87
C VAL A 115 2.14 7.44 -16.18
N SER A 116 1.00 6.76 -16.33
CA SER A 116 0.98 5.54 -17.15
C SER A 116 1.35 5.95 -18.57
N PRO A 117 2.22 5.22 -19.29
CA PRO A 117 2.38 5.47 -20.72
C PRO A 117 0.98 5.45 -21.34
N ALA A 118 0.62 6.56 -22.00
CA ALA A 118 -0.61 6.63 -22.76
C ALA A 118 -0.56 5.50 -23.78
N PHE A 119 -1.50 4.57 -23.68
CA PHE A 119 -1.71 3.53 -24.69
C PHE A 119 -2.18 4.16 -26.00
#